data_AF-A0A533RHU0-F1
#
_entry.id   AF-A0A533RHU0-F1
#
_cell.length_a   1.000
_cell.length_b   1.000
_cell.length_c   1.000
_cell.angle_alpha   90.00
_cell.angle_beta   90.00
_cell.angle_gamma   90.00
#
_symmetry.space_group_name_H-M   'P 1'
#
loop_
_entity.id
_entity.type
_entity.pdbx_description
1 polymer ?
#
loop_
_entity_poly.entity_id
_entity_poly.type
_entity_poly.pdbx_seq_one_letter_code
_entity_poly.pdbx_strand_id
1 'polypeptide(L)'
;MDDTRITEVPHEVVASARALVMLVRAYKLYPDTGPFRASALEAAALALGSYFASAHTLTFGVGRSGLVYRGTEIHGVTGMDEIAEALRIRGVAEITLTAGVAPGDLRALLAVLQRDAADLGRHGGVASVLVADGVHSVRTADVDLAPVDPTLLSPDAGQSYEEFLRALASDDVR
;
A
#
# COMPACT_ATOMS: atom_id res chain seq x y z
N MET A 1 24.39 -19.48 12.21
CA MET A 1 23.65 -20.54 11.49
C MET A 1 22.19 -20.11 11.58
N ASP A 2 21.78 -19.20 10.70
CA ASP A 2 20.45 -18.61 10.72
C ASP A 2 19.77 -18.94 9.40
N ASP A 3 18.76 -19.78 9.51
CA ASP A 3 17.99 -20.41 8.44
C ASP A 3 17.15 -19.32 7.77
N THR A 4 17.70 -18.66 6.74
CA THR A 4 16.97 -17.72 5.89
C THR A 4 15.97 -18.51 5.04
N ARG A 5 14.87 -18.93 5.68
CA ARG A 5 13.73 -19.48 4.95
C ARG A 5 13.14 -18.33 4.16
N ILE A 6 13.41 -18.32 2.86
CA ILE A 6 12.65 -17.57 1.88
C ILE A 6 11.19 -17.93 2.14
N THR A 7 10.47 -17.02 2.79
CA THR A 7 9.06 -17.27 3.15
C THR A 7 8.28 -17.04 1.87
N GLU A 8 8.02 -18.13 1.15
CA GLU A 8 7.22 -18.09 -0.06
C GLU A 8 5.83 -17.51 0.25
N VAL A 9 5.38 -16.59 -0.60
CA VAL A 9 4.06 -15.96 -0.47
C VAL A 9 3.00 -17.01 -0.82
N PRO A 10 2.04 -17.31 0.08
CA PRO A 10 1.00 -18.30 -0.21
C PRO A 10 0.18 -17.96 -1.44
N HIS A 11 -0.26 -18.97 -2.19
CA HIS A 11 -1.01 -18.78 -3.43
C HIS A 11 -2.31 -17.97 -3.21
N GLU A 12 -2.98 -18.17 -2.08
CA GLU A 12 -4.20 -17.46 -1.68
C GLU A 12 -3.94 -15.95 -1.46
N VAL A 13 -2.75 -15.60 -0.96
CA VAL A 13 -2.33 -14.19 -0.80
C VAL A 13 -2.09 -13.55 -2.16
N VAL A 14 -1.40 -14.27 -3.07
CA VAL A 14 -1.19 -13.81 -4.45
C VAL A 14 -2.52 -13.64 -5.18
N ALA A 15 -3.45 -14.58 -5.01
CA ALA A 15 -4.79 -14.52 -5.59
C ALA A 15 -5.59 -13.32 -5.05
N SER A 16 -5.52 -13.07 -3.74
CA SER A 16 -6.15 -11.90 -3.10
C SER A 16 -5.59 -10.59 -3.64
N ALA A 17 -4.26 -10.47 -3.73
CA ALA A 17 -3.61 -9.27 -4.28
C ALA A 17 -3.98 -9.06 -5.76
N ARG A 18 -4.01 -10.13 -6.56
CA ARG A 18 -4.47 -10.08 -7.96
C ARG A 18 -5.91 -9.59 -8.07
N ALA A 19 -6.80 -10.06 -7.20
CA ALA A 19 -8.20 -9.65 -7.21
C ALA A 19 -8.35 -8.16 -6.86
N LEU A 20 -7.56 -7.64 -5.91
CA LEU A 20 -7.51 -6.21 -5.59
C LEU A 20 -7.02 -5.36 -6.78
N VAL A 21 -5.97 -5.80 -7.48
CA VAL A 21 -5.47 -5.12 -8.69
C VAL A 21 -6.56 -5.06 -9.77
N MET A 22 -7.23 -6.18 -10.02
CA MET A 22 -8.32 -6.25 -10.99
C MET A 22 -9.48 -5.33 -10.61
N LEU A 23 -9.78 -5.24 -9.32
CA LEU A 23 -10.80 -4.34 -8.81
C LEU A 23 -10.44 -2.86 -9.01
N VAL A 24 -9.21 -2.46 -8.67
CA VAL A 24 -8.73 -1.09 -8.92
C VAL A 24 -8.80 -0.74 -10.40
N ARG A 25 -8.36 -1.65 -11.29
CA ARG A 25 -8.44 -1.45 -12.73
C ARG A 25 -9.87 -1.35 -13.23
N ALA A 26 -10.78 -2.17 -12.71
CA ALA A 26 -12.18 -2.10 -13.10
C ALA A 26 -12.80 -0.73 -12.80
N TYR A 27 -12.42 -0.13 -11.67
CA TYR A 27 -12.86 1.21 -11.28
C TYR A 27 -12.20 2.32 -12.10
N LYS A 28 -10.99 2.13 -12.59
CA LYS A 28 -10.32 3.08 -13.50
C LYS A 28 -10.87 3.03 -14.93
N LEU A 29 -11.18 1.83 -15.44
CA LEU A 29 -11.42 1.60 -16.88
C LEU A 29 -12.88 1.59 -17.29
N TYR A 30 -13.80 1.25 -16.39
CA TYR A 30 -15.22 1.12 -16.71
C TYR A 30 -16.04 2.22 -16.02
N PRO A 31 -17.17 2.64 -16.60
CA PRO A 31 -18.08 3.59 -15.98
C PRO A 31 -18.77 3.01 -14.74
N ASP A 32 -19.23 3.89 -13.85
CA ASP A 32 -19.86 3.57 -12.57
C ASP A 32 -21.09 2.66 -12.66
N THR A 33 -21.81 2.70 -13.78
CA THR A 33 -23.04 1.92 -14.02
C THR A 33 -22.80 0.57 -14.71
N GLY A 34 -21.55 0.24 -15.05
CA GLY A 34 -21.22 -0.98 -15.78
C GLY A 34 -21.18 -2.24 -14.91
N PRO A 35 -21.63 -3.41 -15.42
CA PRO A 35 -21.65 -4.67 -14.66
C PRO A 35 -20.25 -5.17 -14.27
N PHE A 36 -19.20 -4.71 -14.96
CA PHE A 36 -17.82 -5.10 -14.72
C PHE A 36 -17.29 -4.67 -13.35
N ARG A 37 -17.69 -3.50 -12.83
CA ARG A 37 -17.28 -3.04 -11.50
C ARG A 37 -17.90 -3.88 -10.39
N ALA A 38 -19.18 -4.22 -10.53
CA ALA A 38 -19.88 -5.11 -9.61
C ALA A 38 -19.26 -6.51 -9.61
N SER A 39 -19.00 -7.05 -10.79
CA SER A 39 -18.36 -8.37 -10.95
C SER A 39 -16.96 -8.40 -10.33
N ALA A 40 -16.17 -7.32 -10.50
CA ALA A 40 -14.84 -7.23 -9.90
C ALA A 40 -14.88 -7.12 -8.37
N LEU A 41 -15.88 -6.42 -7.80
CA LEU A 41 -16.09 -6.35 -6.35
C LEU A 41 -16.40 -7.73 -5.76
N GLU A 42 -17.32 -8.45 -6.39
CA GLU A 42 -17.72 -9.79 -5.96
C GLU A 42 -16.53 -10.76 -6.05
N ALA A 43 -15.79 -10.74 -7.16
CA ALA A 43 -14.61 -11.56 -7.33
C ALA A 43 -13.51 -11.26 -6.28
N ALA A 44 -13.30 -9.98 -5.95
CA ALA A 44 -12.34 -9.59 -4.91
C ALA A 44 -12.79 -10.05 -3.51
N ALA A 45 -14.06 -9.85 -3.16
CA ALA A 45 -14.60 -10.32 -1.88
C ALA A 45 -14.52 -11.85 -1.76
N LEU A 46 -14.80 -12.58 -2.84
CA LEU A 46 -14.69 -14.04 -2.87
C LEU A 46 -13.26 -14.54 -2.70
N ALA A 47 -12.29 -13.91 -3.39
CA ALA A 47 -10.87 -14.26 -3.28
C ALA A 47 -10.35 -14.03 -1.85
N LEU A 48 -10.72 -12.89 -1.24
CA LEU A 48 -10.40 -12.58 0.15
C LEU A 48 -11.07 -13.56 1.12
N GLY A 49 -12.35 -13.87 0.90
CA GLY A 49 -13.09 -14.85 1.68
C GLY A 49 -12.45 -16.23 1.67
N SER A 50 -11.87 -16.63 0.53
CA SER A 50 -11.14 -17.90 0.40
C SER A 50 -9.87 -17.93 1.26
N TYR A 51 -9.11 -16.83 1.31
CA TYR A 51 -7.99 -16.69 2.25
C TYR A 51 -8.48 -16.76 3.71
N PHE A 52 -9.61 -16.09 4.01
CA PHE A 52 -10.16 -16.02 5.36
C PHE A 52 -10.76 -17.33 5.89
N ALA A 53 -10.88 -18.37 5.06
CA ALA A 53 -11.22 -19.72 5.53
C ALA A 53 -10.13 -20.31 6.44
N SER A 54 -8.89 -19.82 6.35
CA SER A 54 -7.72 -20.33 7.10
C SER A 54 -7.07 -19.31 8.04
N ALA A 55 -7.33 -18.02 7.83
CA ALA A 55 -6.77 -16.92 8.61
C ALA A 55 -7.85 -15.85 8.87
N HIS A 56 -7.68 -15.01 9.90
CA HIS A 56 -8.70 -14.01 10.25
C HIS A 56 -8.35 -12.59 9.75
N THR A 57 -7.11 -12.39 9.30
CA THR A 57 -6.59 -11.07 8.94
C THR A 57 -5.52 -11.22 7.85
N LEU A 58 -5.56 -10.34 6.86
CA LEU A 58 -4.61 -10.23 5.76
C LEU A 58 -4.06 -8.80 5.74
N THR A 59 -2.76 -8.64 5.94
CA THR A 59 -2.10 -7.34 5.88
C THR A 59 -1.16 -7.29 4.69
N PHE A 60 -1.28 -6.24 3.89
CA PHE A 60 -0.35 -5.90 2.83
C PHE A 60 0.39 -4.62 3.21
N GLY A 61 1.71 -4.69 3.25
CA GLY A 61 2.55 -3.50 3.21
C GLY A 61 2.56 -2.91 1.80
N VAL A 62 2.71 -1.59 1.70
CA VAL A 62 2.80 -0.86 0.44
C VAL A 62 4.27 -0.59 0.15
N GLY A 63 4.83 -1.38 -0.77
CA GLY A 63 6.20 -1.22 -1.25
C GLY A 63 6.31 -0.19 -2.37
N ARG A 64 7.53 -0.01 -2.88
CA ARG A 64 7.80 0.93 -3.99
C ARG A 64 7.17 0.48 -5.31
N SER A 65 7.31 -0.80 -5.62
CA SER A 65 6.93 -1.45 -6.89
C SER A 65 5.66 -2.29 -6.79
N GLY A 66 5.12 -2.49 -5.59
CA GLY A 66 3.99 -3.38 -5.39
C GLY A 66 3.62 -3.57 -3.93
N LEU A 67 2.89 -4.65 -3.64
CA LEU A 67 2.49 -5.01 -2.29
C LEU A 67 3.49 -5.99 -1.65
N VAL A 68 3.62 -5.90 -0.34
CA VAL A 68 4.51 -6.71 0.50
C VAL A 68 3.65 -7.54 1.44
N TYR A 69 3.92 -8.83 1.55
CA TYR A 69 3.30 -9.70 2.54
C TYR A 69 4.38 -10.23 3.50
N ARG A 70 4.26 -9.88 4.79
CA ARG A 70 5.20 -10.29 5.85
C ARG A 70 6.68 -10.05 5.49
N GLY A 71 6.96 -8.90 4.88
CA GLY A 71 8.32 -8.51 4.46
C GLY A 71 8.75 -9.06 3.08
N THR A 72 7.96 -9.92 2.44
CA THR A 72 8.26 -10.45 1.10
C THR A 72 7.44 -9.72 0.03
N GLU A 73 8.08 -9.20 -1.01
CA GLU A 73 7.37 -8.62 -2.16
C GLU A 73 6.54 -9.66 -2.91
N ILE A 74 5.32 -9.28 -3.30
CA ILE A 74 4.44 -10.14 -4.09
C ILE A 74 4.76 -9.95 -5.57
N HIS A 75 5.28 -11.00 -6.21
CA HIS A 75 5.59 -11.02 -7.63
C HIS A 75 4.54 -11.79 -8.45
N GLY A 76 4.61 -11.70 -9.79
CA GLY A 76 3.75 -12.47 -10.70
C GLY A 76 2.31 -11.96 -10.87
N VAL A 77 2.05 -10.72 -10.44
CA VAL A 77 0.76 -10.05 -10.61
C VAL A 77 0.96 -8.75 -11.39
N THR A 78 0.46 -8.72 -12.63
CA THR A 78 0.54 -7.53 -13.49
C THR A 78 -0.36 -6.41 -12.96
N GLY A 79 0.18 -5.20 -12.81
CA GLY A 79 -0.55 -4.03 -12.30
C GLY A 79 -0.47 -3.84 -10.78
N MET A 80 0.42 -4.57 -10.10
CA MET A 80 0.65 -4.40 -8.66
C MET A 80 1.18 -3.01 -8.30
N ASP A 81 1.96 -2.41 -9.19
CA ASP A 81 2.45 -1.05 -9.10
C ASP A 81 1.31 -0.03 -9.07
N GLU A 82 0.23 -0.25 -9.83
CA GLU A 82 -0.89 0.67 -9.89
C GLU A 82 -1.67 0.78 -8.57
N ILE A 83 -1.85 -0.34 -7.86
CA ILE A 83 -2.51 -0.34 -6.54
C ILE A 83 -1.57 0.21 -5.46
N ALA A 84 -0.29 -0.16 -5.51
CA ALA A 84 0.70 0.36 -4.57
C ALA A 84 0.86 1.89 -4.72
N GLU A 85 0.92 2.40 -5.95
CA GLU A 85 0.92 3.84 -6.25
C GLU A 85 -0.35 4.52 -5.73
N ALA A 86 -1.53 3.93 -5.98
CA ALA A 86 -2.79 4.49 -5.52
C ALA A 86 -2.82 4.64 -3.99
N LEU A 87 -2.37 3.61 -3.25
CA LEU A 87 -2.26 3.64 -1.79
C LEU A 87 -1.22 4.66 -1.32
N ARG A 88 -0.03 4.66 -1.93
CA ARG A 88 1.09 5.52 -1.54
C ARG A 88 0.80 7.00 -1.76
N ILE A 89 0.16 7.38 -2.87
CA ILE A 89 -0.26 8.77 -3.12
C ILE A 89 -1.19 9.27 -2.00
N ARG A 90 -1.99 8.38 -1.40
CA ARG A 90 -2.87 8.71 -0.27
C ARG A 90 -2.19 8.56 1.10
N GLY A 91 -0.88 8.37 1.13
CA GLY A 91 -0.11 8.23 2.35
C GLY A 91 -0.32 6.92 3.09
N VAL A 92 -0.83 5.86 2.43
CA VAL A 92 -1.04 4.56 3.07
C VAL A 92 0.23 3.71 3.01
N ALA A 93 0.73 3.30 4.17
CA ALA A 93 1.87 2.39 4.33
C ALA A 93 1.44 0.93 4.38
N GLU A 94 0.30 0.64 5.01
CA GLU A 94 -0.23 -0.72 5.13
C GLU A 94 -1.74 -0.72 4.99
N ILE A 95 -2.28 -1.81 4.44
CA ILE A 95 -3.70 -2.11 4.43
C ILE A 95 -3.94 -3.47 5.08
N THR A 96 -4.84 -3.48 6.06
CA THR A 96 -5.26 -4.66 6.79
C THR A 96 -6.73 -4.95 6.51
N LEU A 97 -7.00 -6.14 6.02
CA LEU A 97 -8.34 -6.67 5.73
C LEU A 97 -8.65 -7.75 6.76
N THR A 98 -9.85 -7.74 7.33
CA THR A 98 -10.30 -8.79 8.26
C THR A 98 -11.37 -9.68 7.65
N ALA A 99 -11.52 -10.88 8.21
CA ALA A 99 -12.63 -11.76 7.87
C ALA A 99 -13.97 -11.03 7.97
N GLY A 100 -14.86 -11.27 7.00
CA GLY A 100 -16.13 -10.56 6.87
C GLY A 100 -16.11 -9.32 5.97
N VAL A 101 -15.00 -9.05 5.27
CA VAL A 101 -14.96 -7.97 4.26
C VAL A 101 -16.03 -8.18 3.19
N ALA A 102 -16.93 -7.20 3.07
CA ALA A 102 -18.03 -7.23 2.12
C ALA A 102 -17.68 -6.43 0.84
N PRO A 103 -18.37 -6.68 -0.29
CA PRO A 103 -18.25 -5.83 -1.47
C PRO A 103 -18.47 -4.34 -1.19
N GLY A 104 -19.33 -4.01 -0.22
CA GLY A 104 -19.56 -2.63 0.21
C GLY A 104 -18.31 -1.97 0.80
N ASP A 105 -17.51 -2.70 1.56
CA ASP A 105 -16.29 -2.21 2.21
C ASP A 105 -15.19 -1.94 1.19
N LEU A 106 -15.03 -2.86 0.23
CA LEU A 106 -14.08 -2.70 -0.87
C LEU A 106 -14.47 -1.53 -1.79
N ARG A 107 -15.77 -1.34 -2.03
CA ARG A 107 -16.29 -0.18 -2.76
C ARG A 107 -15.97 1.13 -2.04
N ALA A 108 -16.18 1.18 -0.73
CA ALA A 108 -15.86 2.35 0.08
C ALA A 108 -14.35 2.66 0.03
N LEU A 109 -13.48 1.64 0.18
CA LEU A 109 -12.04 1.80 -0.02
C LEU A 109 -11.70 2.43 -1.37
N LEU A 110 -12.25 1.92 -2.47
CA LEU A 110 -11.98 2.49 -3.80
C LEU A 110 -12.51 3.90 -3.96
N ALA A 111 -13.65 4.24 -3.35
CA ALA A 111 -14.18 5.59 -3.35
C ALA A 111 -13.23 6.54 -2.62
N VAL A 112 -12.66 6.11 -1.48
CA VAL A 112 -11.64 6.86 -0.74
C VAL A 112 -10.36 7.01 -1.56
N LEU A 113 -9.89 5.94 -2.21
CA LEU A 113 -8.69 5.99 -3.07
C LEU A 113 -8.87 6.82 -4.35
N GLN A 114 -10.10 7.23 -4.71
CA GLN A 114 -10.35 8.18 -5.79
C GLN A 114 -10.37 9.63 -5.32
N ARG A 115 -10.44 9.88 -4.01
CA ARG A 115 -10.35 11.24 -3.47
C ARG A 115 -8.95 11.80 -3.63
N ASP A 116 -8.90 13.13 -3.59
CA ASP A 116 -7.65 13.88 -3.56
C ASP A 116 -6.91 13.68 -2.23
N ALA A 117 -5.59 13.53 -2.28
CA ALA A 117 -4.78 13.25 -1.09
C ALA A 117 -4.80 14.41 -0.08
N ALA A 118 -4.81 15.67 -0.54
CA ALA A 118 -4.88 16.81 0.36
C ALA A 118 -6.25 16.93 1.02
N ASP A 119 -7.32 16.55 0.31
CA ASP A 119 -8.65 16.46 0.90
C ASP A 119 -8.73 15.36 1.98
N LEU A 120 -8.16 14.18 1.72
CA LEU A 120 -8.07 13.11 2.72
C LEU A 120 -7.28 13.53 3.95
N GLY A 121 -6.15 14.24 3.77
CA GLY A 121 -5.36 14.79 4.87
C GLY A 121 -6.19 15.73 5.78
N ARG A 122 -7.08 16.55 5.21
CA ARG A 122 -7.99 17.41 5.97
C ARG A 122 -9.04 16.63 6.78
N HIS A 123 -9.34 15.39 6.39
CA HIS A 123 -10.27 14.50 7.08
C HIS A 123 -9.58 13.45 7.96
N GLY A 124 -8.27 13.61 8.23
CA GLY A 124 -7.52 12.70 9.10
C GLY A 124 -7.06 11.41 8.41
N GLY A 125 -6.92 11.41 7.09
CA GLY A 125 -6.36 10.30 6.31
C GLY A 125 -7.39 9.26 5.86
N VAL A 126 -6.90 8.22 5.18
CA VAL A 126 -7.74 7.15 4.61
C VAL A 126 -8.49 6.39 5.69
N ALA A 127 -7.81 6.06 6.80
CA ALA A 127 -8.40 5.32 7.90
C ALA A 127 -9.61 6.05 8.53
N SER A 128 -9.47 7.36 8.78
CA SER A 128 -10.52 8.17 9.39
C SER A 128 -11.76 8.25 8.51
N VAL A 129 -11.58 8.41 7.19
CA VAL A 129 -12.70 8.46 6.24
C VAL A 129 -13.42 7.11 6.16
N LEU A 130 -12.68 5.99 6.12
CA LEU A 130 -13.28 4.66 6.12
C LEU A 130 -14.13 4.39 7.37
N VAL A 131 -13.63 4.77 8.55
CA VAL A 131 -14.36 4.63 9.82
C VAL A 131 -15.62 5.50 9.82
N ALA A 132 -15.53 6.74 9.30
CA ALA A 132 -16.69 7.63 9.17
C ALA A 132 -17.77 7.07 8.22
N ASP A 133 -17.36 6.33 7.19
CA ASP A 133 -18.25 5.61 6.27
C ASP A 133 -18.76 4.27 6.85
N GLY A 134 -18.44 3.95 8.11
CA GLY A 134 -18.90 2.75 8.81
C GLY A 134 -18.12 1.47 8.45
N VAL A 135 -16.97 1.60 7.78
CA VAL A 135 -16.14 0.48 7.37
C VAL A 135 -15.18 0.09 8.50
N HIS A 136 -15.27 -1.16 8.93
CA HIS A 136 -14.43 -1.69 10.02
C HIS A 136 -13.58 -2.90 9.63
N SER A 137 -13.93 -3.54 8.51
CA SER A 137 -13.24 -4.71 7.95
C SER A 137 -11.99 -4.35 7.14
N VAL A 138 -11.82 -3.06 6.83
CA VAL A 138 -10.67 -2.48 6.14
C VAL A 138 -10.05 -1.44 7.04
N ARG A 139 -8.77 -1.61 7.35
CA ARG A 139 -7.97 -0.65 8.13
C ARG A 139 -6.74 -0.27 7.32
N THR A 140 -6.29 0.96 7.47
CA THR A 140 -5.03 1.42 6.89
C THR A 140 -4.12 1.97 7.97
N ALA A 141 -2.83 1.79 7.80
CA ALA A 141 -1.81 2.52 8.55
C ALA A 141 -1.18 3.54 7.59
N ASP A 142 -1.03 4.77 8.07
CA ASP A 142 -0.45 5.84 7.28
C ASP A 142 1.09 5.79 7.36
N VAL A 143 1.76 6.33 6.33
CA VAL A 143 3.21 6.54 6.36
C VAL A 143 3.48 7.61 7.41
N ASP A 144 4.09 7.20 8.52
CA ASP A 144 4.59 8.13 9.53
C ASP A 144 5.85 8.81 8.98
N LEU A 145 5.64 9.85 8.17
CA LEU A 145 6.69 10.76 7.77
C LEU A 145 6.98 11.64 8.98
N ALA A 146 7.80 11.13 9.91
CA ALA A 146 8.43 11.99 10.88
C ALA A 146 9.08 13.14 10.11
N PRO A 147 8.74 14.41 10.40
CA PRO A 147 9.36 15.53 9.71
C PRO A 147 10.87 15.40 9.93
N VAL A 148 11.61 15.17 8.84
CA VAL A 148 13.07 15.23 8.90
C VAL A 148 13.38 16.66 9.31
N ASP A 149 13.94 16.82 10.50
CA ASP A 149 14.34 18.12 10.99
C ASP A 149 15.33 18.72 9.97
N PRO A 150 14.99 19.83 9.30
CA PRO A 150 15.86 20.43 8.31
C PRO A 150 17.18 20.94 8.92
N THR A 151 17.29 21.05 10.24
CA THR A 151 18.57 21.30 10.92
C THR A 151 19.50 20.09 10.90
N LEU A 152 18.98 18.86 10.78
CA LEU A 152 19.79 17.65 10.55
C LEU A 152 20.27 17.52 9.09
N LEU A 153 19.67 18.29 8.17
CA LEU A 153 20.05 18.37 6.76
C LEU A 153 20.80 19.66 6.42
N SER A 154 21.00 20.54 7.40
CA SER A 154 21.85 21.71 7.23
C SER A 154 23.30 21.23 7.40
N PRO A 155 24.15 21.28 6.35
CA PRO A 155 25.58 21.08 6.50
C PRO A 155 26.17 22.32 7.17
N ASP A 156 25.80 22.55 8.43
CA ASP A 156 26.30 23.65 9.24
C ASP A 156 26.68 23.16 10.64
N ALA A 157 27.37 22.02 10.65
CA ALA A 157 28.36 21.69 11.66
C ALA A 157 29.73 21.50 10.97
N GLY A 158 30.23 22.59 10.37
CA GLY A 158 31.68 22.86 10.32
C GLY A 158 32.55 22.09 9.32
N GLN A 159 32.00 21.48 8.28
CA GLN A 159 32.80 21.08 7.10
C GLN A 159 32.07 21.58 5.86
N SER A 160 32.69 22.53 5.16
CA SER A 160 32.12 23.06 3.92
C SER A 160 31.92 21.89 2.96
N TYR A 161 30.74 21.78 2.36
CA TYR A 161 30.42 20.77 1.34
C TYR A 161 31.49 20.69 0.24
N GLU A 162 32.16 21.82 -0.06
CA GLU A 162 33.31 21.87 -0.96
C GLU A 162 34.55 21.12 -0.48
N GLU A 163 34.79 21.06 0.83
CA GLU A 163 35.89 20.32 1.45
C GLU A 163 35.65 18.80 1.38
N PHE A 164 34.41 18.37 1.58
CA PHE A 164 33.99 16.98 1.37
C PHE A 164 34.10 16.57 -0.10
N LEU A 165 33.61 17.40 -1.04
CA LEU A 165 33.76 17.14 -2.46
C LEU A 165 35.23 17.17 -2.92
N ARG A 166 36.05 18.02 -2.31
CA ARG A 166 37.50 18.05 -2.55
C ARG A 166 38.18 16.80 -2.03
N ALA A 167 37.83 16.31 -0.84
CA ALA A 167 38.35 15.06 -0.28
C ALA A 167 37.98 13.83 -1.14
N LEU A 168 36.76 13.77 -1.65
CA LEU A 168 36.31 12.72 -2.57
C LEU A 168 37.00 12.78 -3.94
N ALA A 169 37.33 13.97 -4.42
CA ALA A 169 38.07 14.17 -5.67
C ALA A 169 39.59 13.96 -5.52
N SER A 170 40.12 13.98 -4.29
CA SER A 170 41.55 13.80 -3.99
C SER A 170 41.86 12.42 -3.42
N ASP A 171 41.06 11.43 -3.82
CA ASP A 171 41.23 10.00 -3.58
C ASP A 171 42.70 9.57 -3.66
N ASP A 172 43.40 9.60 -2.52
CA ASP A 172 44.59 8.82 -2.25
C ASP A 172 44.12 7.68 -1.35
N VAL A 173 43.37 6.74 -1.96
CA VAL A 173 43.04 5.46 -1.35
C VAL A 173 44.36 4.71 -1.17
N ARG A 174 44.82 4.64 0.07
CA ARG A 174 45.68 3.57 0.54
C ARG A 174 45.07 2.90 1.75
#